data_AF-A0A958GEE9-F1
#
_entry.id   AF-A0A958GEE9-F1
#
_cell.length_a   1.000
_cell.length_b   1.000
_cell.length_c   1.000
_cell.angle_alpha   90.00
_cell.angle_beta   90.00
_cell.angle_gamma   90.00
#
_symmetry.space_group_name_H-M   'P 1'
#
loop_
_entity.id
_entity.type
_entity.pdbx_description
1 polymer ?
#
loop_
_entity_poly.entity_id
_entity_poly.type
_entity_poly.pdbx_seq_one_letter_code
_entity_poly.pdbx_strand_id
1 'polypeptide(L)'
;MSIQIMYFICVVLVSMTLLRVLLKTRKAKKHISELEESLESLGKVLRHRADLVNEIAHEIKNPITAMLCSVETLNLLLSDSLDEQNKRTFSYMKEYGDHILRLVSDFIDVSRVEGGALKAKPQNTSVLDS
;
A
#
# COMPACT_ATOMS: atom_id res chain seq x y z
N MET A 1 -38.73 46.75 38.47
CA MET A 1 -39.20 45.90 37.35
C MET A 1 -38.18 45.85 36.21
N SER A 2 -37.67 46.99 35.71
CA SER A 2 -36.76 47.02 34.54
C SER A 2 -35.40 46.32 34.74
N ILE A 3 -34.78 46.44 35.92
CA ILE A 3 -33.47 45.80 36.23
C ILE A 3 -33.56 44.26 36.24
N GLN A 4 -34.65 43.71 36.78
CA GLN A 4 -34.87 42.26 36.81
C GLN A 4 -35.08 41.70 35.40
N ILE A 5 -35.82 42.44 34.55
CA ILE A 5 -36.03 42.07 33.14
C ILE A 5 -34.69 42.05 32.39
N MET A 6 -33.85 43.08 32.58
CA MET A 6 -32.52 43.16 31.95
C MET A 6 -31.61 41.99 32.39
N TYR A 7 -31.59 41.69 33.70
CA TYR A 7 -30.83 40.56 34.23
C TYR A 7 -31.28 39.23 33.63
N PHE A 8 -32.59 38.99 33.55
CA PHE A 8 -33.16 37.77 32.97
C PHE A 8 -32.76 37.61 31.50
N ILE A 9 -32.84 38.68 30.70
CA ILE A 9 -32.43 38.67 29.29
C ILE A 9 -30.94 38.35 29.15
N CYS A 10 -30.08 38.96 29.96
CA CYS A 10 -28.64 38.68 29.95
C CYS A 10 -28.36 37.20 30.24
N VAL A 11 -28.99 36.62 31.27
CA VAL A 11 -28.81 35.21 31.63
C VAL A 11 -29.25 34.28 30.49
N VAL A 12 -30.38 34.56 29.85
CA VAL A 12 -30.88 33.78 28.71
C VAL A 12 -29.92 33.87 27.52
N LEU A 13 -29.42 35.07 27.18
CA LEU A 13 -28.45 35.25 26.09
C LEU A 13 -27.15 34.50 26.34
N VAL A 14 -26.59 34.63 27.56
CA VAL A 14 -25.37 33.91 27.95
C VAL A 14 -25.61 32.40 27.88
N SER A 15 -26.70 31.91 28.46
CA SER A 15 -27.08 30.49 28.40
C SER A 15 -27.22 29.98 26.96
N MET A 16 -27.89 30.75 26.10
CA MET A 16 -28.07 30.39 24.68
C MET A 16 -26.74 30.35 23.92
N THR A 17 -25.84 31.31 24.16
CA THR A 17 -24.50 31.30 23.53
C THR A 17 -23.64 30.12 24.02
N LEU A 18 -23.66 29.85 25.33
CA LEU A 18 -22.96 28.71 25.93
C LEU A 18 -23.44 27.39 25.33
N LEU A 19 -24.77 27.21 25.22
CA LEU A 19 -25.37 26.02 24.61
C LEU A 19 -24.93 25.84 23.15
N ARG A 20 -24.90 26.91 22.34
CA ARG A 20 -24.43 26.84 20.95
C ARG A 20 -22.96 26.41 20.85
N VAL A 21 -22.10 26.93 21.72
CA VAL A 21 -20.67 26.58 21.77
C VAL A 21 -20.51 25.10 22.13
N LEU A 22 -21.20 24.62 23.16
CA LEU A 22 -21.15 23.21 23.59
C LEU A 22 -21.67 22.25 22.51
N LEU A 23 -22.72 22.61 21.79
CA LEU A 23 -23.24 21.79 20.69
C LEU A 23 -22.26 21.74 19.50
N LYS A 24 -21.62 22.86 19.15
CA LYS A 24 -20.60 22.90 18.10
C LYS A 24 -19.39 22.03 18.46
N THR A 25 -18.89 22.12 19.70
CA THR A 25 -17.73 21.32 20.13
C THR A 25 -18.05 19.83 20.16
N ARG A 26 -19.26 19.44 20.60
CA ARG A 26 -19.72 18.05 20.55
C ARG A 26 -19.81 17.51 19.11
N LYS A 27 -20.40 18.27 18.19
CA LYS A 27 -20.47 17.87 16.77
C LYS A 27 -19.09 17.73 16.14
N ALA A 28 -18.20 18.70 16.38
CA ALA A 28 -16.83 18.65 15.89
C ALA A 28 -16.10 17.40 16.41
N LYS A 29 -16.22 17.10 17.72
CA LYS A 29 -15.62 15.90 18.31
C LYS A 29 -16.19 14.60 17.71
N LYS A 30 -17.50 14.56 17.42
CA LYS A 30 -18.12 13.40 16.78
C LYS A 30 -17.59 13.18 15.36
N HIS A 31 -17.50 14.24 14.55
CA HIS A 31 -16.96 14.13 13.20
C HIS A 31 -15.47 13.74 13.18
N ILE A 32 -14.69 14.21 14.15
CA ILE A 32 -13.29 13.77 14.31
C ILE A 32 -13.25 12.26 14.62
N SER A 33 -14.06 11.78 15.56
CA SER A 33 -14.14 10.35 15.89
C SER A 33 -14.61 9.50 14.71
N GLU A 34 -15.63 9.95 13.96
CA GLU A 34 -16.12 9.26 12.76
C GLU A 34 -15.04 9.21 11.65
N LEU A 35 -14.26 10.29 11.52
CA LEU A 35 -13.14 10.35 10.58
C LEU A 35 -11.99 9.43 11.02
N GLU A 36 -11.67 9.38 12.31
CA GLU A 36 -10.66 8.48 12.88
C GLU A 36 -11.03 7.01 12.67
N GLU A 37 -12.27 6.62 12.93
CA GLU A 37 -12.78 5.26 12.66
C GLU A 37 -12.72 4.92 11.16
N SER A 38 -13.07 5.88 10.30
CA SER A 38 -12.99 5.72 8.84
C SER A 38 -11.55 5.53 8.38
N LEU A 39 -10.60 6.30 8.94
CA LEU A 39 -9.17 6.16 8.65
C LEU A 39 -8.62 4.82 9.14
N GLU A 40 -9.03 4.37 10.32
CA GLU A 40 -8.61 3.07 10.84
C GLU A 40 -9.13 1.91 9.98
N SER A 41 -10.41 1.95 9.59
CA SER A 41 -11.00 0.93 8.71
C SER A 41 -10.33 0.91 7.33
N LEU A 42 -10.06 2.08 6.75
CA LEU A 42 -9.31 2.20 5.50
C LEU A 42 -7.91 1.62 5.64
N GLY A 43 -7.20 1.93 6.73
CA GLY A 43 -5.89 1.37 7.02
C GLY A 43 -5.89 -0.16 7.12
N LYS A 44 -6.93 -0.76 7.71
CA LYS A 44 -7.10 -2.23 7.75
C LYS A 44 -7.28 -2.81 6.34
N VAL A 45 -8.12 -2.18 5.52
CA VAL A 45 -8.35 -2.61 4.13
C VAL A 45 -7.07 -2.53 3.30
N LEU A 46 -6.32 -1.44 3.41
CA LEU A 46 -5.06 -1.25 2.69
C LEU A 46 -4.01 -2.31 3.07
N ARG A 47 -3.89 -2.65 4.35
CA ARG A 47 -3.00 -3.74 4.81
C ARG A 47 -3.43 -5.08 4.24
N HIS A 48 -4.72 -5.41 4.31
CA HIS A 48 -5.23 -6.67 3.79
C HIS A 48 -5.01 -6.79 2.28
N ARG A 49 -5.21 -5.70 1.54
CA ARG A 49 -4.90 -5.63 0.11
C ARG A 49 -3.41 -5.88 -0.17
N ALA A 50 -2.52 -5.31 0.64
CA ALA A 50 -1.08 -5.53 0.51
C ALA A 50 -0.69 -7.00 0.75
N ASP A 51 -1.27 -7.65 1.76
CA ASP A 51 -1.04 -9.06 2.06
C ASP A 51 -1.51 -9.97 0.92
N LEU A 52 -2.71 -9.70 0.37
CA LEU A 52 -3.25 -10.43 -0.78
C LEU A 52 -2.36 -10.30 -2.02
N VAL A 53 -1.85 -9.10 -2.30
CA VAL A 53 -0.92 -8.90 -3.42
C VAL A 53 0.36 -9.72 -3.22
N ASN A 54 0.89 -9.78 -2.00
CA ASN A 54 2.09 -10.56 -1.72
C ASN A 54 1.86 -12.07 -1.94
N GLU A 55 0.70 -12.59 -1.53
CA GLU A 55 0.30 -13.97 -1.77
C GLU A 55 0.22 -14.30 -3.27
N ILE A 56 -0.52 -13.49 -4.03
CA ILE A 56 -0.65 -13.65 -5.48
C ILE A 56 0.73 -13.57 -6.17
N ALA A 57 1.58 -12.64 -5.74
CA ALA A 57 2.92 -12.51 -6.30
C ALA A 57 3.79 -13.75 -6.08
N HIS A 58 3.69 -14.40 -4.91
CA HIS A 58 4.36 -15.68 -4.67
C HIS A 58 3.82 -16.79 -5.60
N GLU A 59 2.49 -16.85 -5.77
CA GLU A 59 1.86 -17.83 -6.67
C GLU A 59 2.24 -17.60 -8.14
N ILE A 60 2.47 -16.36 -8.57
CA ILE A 60 2.94 -16.03 -9.93
C ILE A 60 4.44 -16.32 -10.09
N LYS A 61 5.26 -16.00 -9.07
CA LYS A 61 6.70 -16.22 -9.12
C LYS A 61 7.04 -17.70 -9.33
N ASN A 62 6.31 -18.61 -8.68
CA ASN A 62 6.54 -20.05 -8.77
C ASN A 62 6.49 -20.61 -10.21
N PRO A 63 5.39 -20.47 -10.99
CA PRO A 63 5.31 -20.98 -12.35
C PRO A 63 6.29 -20.30 -13.31
N ILE A 64 6.54 -19.00 -13.14
CA ILE A 64 7.53 -18.29 -13.99
C ILE A 64 8.94 -18.79 -13.71
N THR A 65 9.30 -18.99 -12.44
CA THR A 65 10.60 -19.56 -12.05
C THR A 65 10.75 -20.98 -12.61
N ALA A 66 9.70 -21.81 -12.54
CA ALA A 66 9.72 -23.15 -13.11
C ALA A 66 9.90 -23.14 -14.65
N MET A 67 9.24 -22.21 -15.34
CA MET A 67 9.39 -22.02 -16.79
C MET A 67 10.81 -21.57 -17.15
N LEU A 68 11.39 -20.61 -16.43
CA LEU A 68 12.77 -20.16 -16.63
C LEU A 68 13.77 -21.29 -16.41
N CYS A 69 13.64 -22.05 -15.32
CA CYS A 69 14.44 -23.25 -15.06
C CYS A 69 14.36 -24.26 -16.23
N SER A 70 13.15 -24.47 -16.78
CA SER A 70 12.95 -25.38 -17.90
C SER A 70 13.67 -24.89 -19.16
N VAL A 71 13.56 -23.59 -19.48
CA VAL A 71 14.28 -22.97 -20.61
C VAL A 71 15.79 -23.06 -20.42
N GLU A 72 16.30 -22.76 -19.22
CA GLU A 72 17.72 -22.84 -18.91
C GLU A 72 18.25 -24.28 -19.01
N THR A 73 17.48 -25.25 -18.52
CA THR A 73 17.82 -26.68 -18.60
C THR A 73 17.85 -27.14 -20.06
N LEU A 74 16.84 -26.79 -20.85
CA LEU A 74 16.80 -27.13 -22.28
C LEU A 74 17.94 -26.48 -23.05
N ASN A 75 18.24 -25.21 -22.76
CA ASN A 75 19.35 -24.51 -23.37
C ASN A 75 20.70 -25.17 -23.04
N LEU A 76 20.89 -25.64 -21.79
CA LEU A 76 22.10 -26.33 -21.37
C LEU A 76 22.23 -27.71 -22.03
N LEU A 77 21.14 -28.49 -22.08
CA LEU A 77 21.13 -29.84 -22.64
C LEU A 77 21.23 -29.87 -24.18
N LEU A 78 20.69 -28.86 -24.86
CA LEU A 78 20.56 -28.85 -26.32
C LEU A 78 21.44 -27.81 -27.01
N SER A 79 22.24 -27.03 -26.26
CA SER A 79 23.03 -25.88 -26.77
C SER A 79 23.70 -26.09 -28.14
N ASP A 80 24.38 -27.23 -28.34
CA ASP A 80 25.09 -27.57 -29.58
C ASP A 80 24.17 -28.06 -30.72
N SER A 81 22.95 -28.48 -30.39
CA SER A 81 21.93 -29.00 -31.31
C SER A 81 20.85 -27.98 -31.68
N LEU A 82 20.83 -26.82 -31.03
CA LEU A 82 19.87 -25.74 -31.31
C LEU A 82 20.32 -24.94 -32.53
N ASP A 83 19.39 -24.71 -33.46
CA ASP A 83 19.58 -23.70 -34.49
C ASP A 83 19.52 -22.27 -33.91
N GLU A 84 19.95 -21.29 -34.71
CA GLU A 84 19.98 -19.89 -34.30
C GLU A 84 18.58 -19.29 -34.04
N GLN A 85 17.52 -19.91 -34.55
CA GLN A 85 16.15 -19.47 -34.32
C GLN A 85 15.67 -19.90 -32.93
N ASN A 86 15.93 -21.15 -32.55
CA ASN A 86 15.58 -21.69 -31.24
C ASN A 86 16.42 -21.05 -30.12
N LYS A 87 17.72 -20.79 -30.35
CA LYS A 87 18.56 -20.03 -29.41
C LYS A 87 17.99 -18.65 -29.12
N ARG A 88 17.58 -17.90 -30.15
CA ARG A 88 16.91 -16.60 -30.00
C ARG A 88 15.59 -16.73 -29.25
N THR A 89 14.82 -17.77 -29.52
CA THR A 89 13.54 -18.02 -28.86
C THR A 89 13.73 -18.24 -27.36
N PHE A 90 14.71 -19.07 -26.97
CA PHE A 90 15.05 -19.29 -25.56
C PHE A 90 15.54 -18.02 -24.87
N SER A 91 16.35 -17.22 -25.57
CA SER A 91 16.79 -15.90 -25.08
C SER A 91 15.60 -14.98 -24.79
N TYR A 92 14.62 -14.91 -25.70
CA TYR A 92 13.41 -14.10 -25.48
C TYR A 92 12.58 -14.63 -24.32
N MET A 93 12.36 -15.94 -24.22
CA MET A 93 11.62 -16.52 -23.10
C MET A 93 12.26 -16.19 -21.75
N LYS A 94 13.60 -16.21 -21.69
CA LYS A 94 14.35 -15.80 -20.50
C LYS A 94 14.17 -14.30 -20.20
N GLU A 95 14.38 -13.44 -21.20
CA GLU A 95 14.24 -11.99 -21.05
C GLU A 95 12.84 -11.59 -20.56
N TYR A 96 11.80 -12.15 -21.16
CA TYR A 96 10.41 -11.89 -20.75
C TYR A 96 10.09 -12.46 -19.38
N GLY A 97 10.55 -13.66 -19.04
CA GLY A 97 10.36 -14.22 -17.71
C GLY A 97 11.02 -13.36 -16.62
N ASP A 98 12.27 -12.94 -16.85
CA ASP A 98 12.98 -12.03 -15.95
C ASP A 98 12.27 -10.66 -15.85
N HIS A 99 11.73 -10.16 -16.96
CA HIS A 99 10.95 -8.92 -16.96
C HIS A 99 9.69 -9.03 -16.11
N ILE A 100 8.93 -10.13 -16.23
CA ILE A 100 7.72 -10.33 -15.42
C ILE A 100 8.09 -10.45 -13.94
N LEU A 101 9.18 -11.15 -13.59
CA LEU A 101 9.63 -11.23 -12.20
C LEU A 101 9.97 -9.86 -11.61
N ARG A 102 10.59 -8.96 -12.39
CA ARG A 102 10.82 -7.57 -11.98
C ARG A 102 9.50 -6.82 -11.77
N LEU A 103 8.56 -6.90 -12.72
CA LEU A 103 7.26 -6.24 -12.60
C LEU A 103 6.46 -6.73 -11.37
N VAL A 104 6.52 -8.03 -11.08
CA VAL A 104 5.90 -8.60 -9.88
C VAL A 104 6.53 -8.03 -8.62
N SER A 105 7.86 -7.90 -8.58
CA SER A 105 8.57 -7.27 -7.46
C SER A 105 8.15 -5.81 -7.27
N ASP A 106 8.13 -5.03 -8.35
CA ASP A 106 7.73 -3.62 -8.32
C ASP A 106 6.28 -3.48 -7.83
N PHE A 107 5.40 -4.38 -8.26
CA PHE A 107 4.00 -4.40 -7.84
C PHE A 107 3.81 -4.72 -6.34
N ILE A 108 4.61 -5.63 -5.79
CA ILE A 108 4.66 -5.91 -4.35
C ILE A 108 5.09 -4.65 -3.60
N ASP A 109 6.16 -4.00 -4.05
CA ASP A 109 6.72 -2.85 -3.35
C ASP A 109 5.74 -1.67 -3.32
N VAL A 110 5.06 -1.38 -4.43
CA VAL A 110 3.96 -0.39 -4.48
C VAL A 110 2.85 -0.74 -3.50
N SER A 111 2.43 -2.00 -3.46
CA SER A 111 1.35 -2.45 -2.56
C SER A 111 1.74 -2.34 -1.08
N ARG A 112 3.01 -2.59 -0.74
CA ARG A 112 3.54 -2.39 0.62
C ARG A 112 3.63 -0.91 1.00
N VAL A 113 3.90 -0.02 0.04
CA VAL A 113 3.86 1.44 0.26
C VAL A 113 2.43 1.89 0.54
N GLU A 114 1.46 1.48 -0.28
CA GLU A 114 0.04 1.80 -0.07
C GLU A 114 -0.49 1.27 1.28
N GLY A 115 -0.02 0.10 1.71
CA GLY A 115 -0.36 -0.50 3.01
C GLY A 115 0.35 0.12 4.22
N GLY A 116 1.27 1.08 4.03
CA GLY A 116 2.07 1.68 5.10
C GLY A 116 3.07 0.72 5.75
N ALA A 117 3.42 -0.38 5.08
CA ALA A 117 4.25 -1.47 5.61
C ALA A 117 5.74 -1.35 5.21
N LEU A 118 6.10 -0.42 4.32
CA LEU A 118 7.49 -0.21 3.91
C LEU A 118 8.27 0.48 5.05
N LYS A 119 9.06 -0.30 5.80
CA LYS A 119 10.01 0.22 6.79
C LYS A 119 11.40 0.23 6.18
N ALA A 120 11.96 1.41 5.96
CA ALA A 120 13.36 1.54 5.60
C ALA A 120 14.24 0.98 6.73
N LYS A 121 15.13 0.05 6.40
CA LYS A 121 16.18 -0.42 7.31
C LYS A 121 17.51 0.18 6.82
N PRO A 122 17.95 1.33 7.36
CA PRO A 122 19.23 1.89 6.99
C PRO A 122 20.34 0.90 7.36
N GLN A 123 21.18 0.57 6.40
CA GLN A 123 22.40 -0.21 6.61
C GLN A 123 23.60 0.60 6.11
N ASN A 124 24.73 0.48 6.80
CA ASN A 124 25.96 1.15 6.40
C ASN A 124 26.56 0.36 5.23
N THR A 125 26.37 0.85 4.00
CA THR A 125 26.96 0.26 2.79
C THR A 125 28.11 1.15 2.34
N SER A 126 29.31 0.57 2.19
CA SER A 126 30.46 1.24 1.61
C SER A 126 30.24 1.45 0.11
N VAL A 127 30.38 2.69 -0.37
CA VAL A 127 30.13 3.08 -1.78
C VAL A 127 31.37 2.82 -2.67
N LEU A 128 32.35 2.06 -2.17
CA LEU A 128 33.67 1.92 -2.82
C LEU A 128 33.87 0.61 -3.61
N ASP A 129 32.87 -0.26 -3.69
CA ASP A 129 32.95 -1.53 -4.45
C ASP A 129 32.04 -1.48 -5.70
N SER A 130 32.22 -0.48 -6.58
CA SER A 130 31.54 -0.40 -7.89
C SER A 130 32.54 -0.23 -9.02
#